data_AF-A0A5E6R751-F1
#
_entry.id   AF-A0A5E6R751-F1
#
_cell.length_a   1.000
_cell.length_b   1.000
_cell.length_c   1.000
_cell.angle_alpha   90.00
_cell.angle_beta   90.00
_cell.angle_gamma   90.00
#
_symmetry.space_group_name_H-M   'P 1'
#
loop_
_entity.id
_entity.type
_entity.pdbx_description
1 polymer ?
#
loop_
_entity_poly.entity_id
_entity_poly.type
_entity_poly.pdbx_seq_one_letter_code
_entity_poly.pdbx_strand_id
1 'polypeptide(L)'
;MHPSFQQRIDELGDLLVHSDAASIDFYWRNRLKSRRGVRFQVVAQKLGLFQVVERYTGKTWTFHNYREALDFAIQLEEKSDRRMAGARGSARSFRVIPGSV
;
A
#
# COMPACT_ATOMS: atom_id res chain seq x y z
N MET A 1 9.82 -5.96 -45.69
CA MET A 1 10.12 -6.37 -44.30
C MET A 1 10.56 -7.83 -44.33
N HIS A 2 11.69 -8.19 -43.73
CA HIS A 2 12.17 -9.58 -43.75
C HIS A 2 11.41 -10.42 -42.71
N PRO A 3 10.88 -11.61 -43.06
CA PRO A 3 9.91 -12.35 -42.24
C PRO A 3 10.41 -12.74 -40.85
N SER A 4 11.72 -12.95 -40.67
CA SER A 4 12.31 -13.24 -39.35
C SER A 4 12.21 -12.09 -38.35
N PHE A 5 12.07 -10.84 -38.81
CA PHE A 5 11.85 -9.70 -37.92
C PHE A 5 10.41 -9.62 -37.45
N GLN A 6 9.45 -10.01 -38.29
CA GLN A 6 8.04 -10.01 -37.92
C GLN A 6 7.77 -11.01 -36.78
N GLN A 7 8.32 -12.23 -36.90
CA GLN A 7 8.20 -13.25 -35.86
C GLN A 7 8.73 -12.78 -34.50
N ARG A 8 9.86 -12.06 -34.49
CA ARG A 8 10.44 -11.52 -33.24
C ARG A 8 9.60 -10.39 -32.64
N ILE A 9 8.97 -9.57 -33.48
CA ILE A 9 8.08 -8.50 -33.01
C ILE A 9 6.83 -9.12 -32.36
N ASP A 10 6.26 -10.16 -32.98
CA ASP A 10 5.09 -10.86 -32.47
C ASP A 10 5.41 -11.55 -31.13
N GLU A 11 6.54 -12.28 -31.04
CA GLU A 11 7.01 -12.90 -29.80
C GLU A 11 7.23 -11.89 -28.66
N LEU A 12 7.80 -10.71 -28.98
CA LEU A 12 8.01 -9.65 -28.00
C LEU A 12 6.69 -9.01 -27.54
N GLY A 13 5.72 -8.88 -28.46
CA GLY A 13 4.37 -8.41 -28.14
C GLY A 13 3.67 -9.34 -27.15
N ASP A 14 3.72 -10.64 -27.38
CA ASP A 14 3.12 -11.64 -26.48
C ASP A 14 3.78 -11.64 -25.10
N LEU A 15 5.11 -11.52 -25.05
CA LEU A 15 5.86 -11.45 -23.80
C LEU A 15 5.49 -10.20 -22.98
N LEU A 16 5.34 -9.06 -23.63
CA LEU A 16 4.92 -7.80 -23.01
C LEU A 16 3.51 -7.91 -22.41
N VAL A 17 2.55 -8.43 -23.19
CA VAL A 17 1.17 -8.63 -22.71
C VAL A 17 1.14 -9.56 -21.49
N HIS A 18 1.93 -10.62 -21.50
CA HIS A 18 2.01 -11.55 -20.37
C HIS A 18 2.63 -10.90 -19.12
N SER A 19 3.67 -10.07 -19.31
CA SER A 19 4.33 -9.33 -18.22
C SER A 19 3.41 -8.29 -17.57
N ASP A 20 2.65 -7.56 -18.38
CA ASP A 20 1.65 -6.59 -17.89
C ASP A 20 0.52 -7.29 -17.14
N ALA A 21 0.00 -8.40 -17.67
CA ALA A 21 -1.02 -9.19 -17.00
C ALA A 21 -0.53 -9.74 -15.66
N ALA A 22 0.71 -10.24 -15.59
CA ALA A 22 1.33 -10.71 -14.36
C ALA A 22 1.50 -9.58 -13.32
N SER A 23 1.85 -8.38 -13.77
CA SER A 23 2.00 -7.20 -12.90
C SER A 23 0.66 -6.73 -12.33
N ILE A 24 -0.40 -6.75 -13.14
CA ILE A 24 -1.77 -6.45 -12.70
C ILE A 24 -2.22 -7.50 -11.68
N ASP A 25 -2.11 -8.79 -11.99
CA ASP A 25 -2.51 -9.87 -11.08
C ASP A 25 -1.71 -9.83 -9.75
N PHE A 26 -0.40 -9.56 -9.82
CA PHE A 26 0.42 -9.34 -8.63
C PHE A 26 -0.07 -8.15 -7.79
N TYR A 27 -0.40 -7.02 -8.44
CA TYR A 27 -0.97 -5.86 -7.75
C TYR A 27 -2.30 -6.21 -7.06
N TRP A 28 -3.21 -6.90 -7.75
CA TRP A 28 -4.50 -7.29 -7.20
C TRP A 28 -4.38 -8.26 -6.01
N ARG A 29 -3.51 -9.28 -6.12
CA ARG A 29 -3.26 -10.25 -5.05
C ARG A 29 -2.62 -9.62 -3.83
N ASN A 30 -1.75 -8.64 -4.02
CA ASN A 30 -1.11 -7.93 -2.90
C ASN A 30 -1.97 -6.81 -2.32
N ARG A 31 -2.85 -6.20 -3.11
CA ARG A 31 -3.83 -5.20 -2.65
C ARG A 31 -4.80 -5.77 -1.61
N LEU A 32 -5.12 -7.06 -1.69
CA LEU A 32 -6.00 -7.75 -0.75
C LEU A 32 -5.29 -8.25 0.53
N LYS A 33 -3.95 -8.18 0.63
CA LYS A 33 -3.19 -8.79 1.73
C LYS A 33 -2.92 -7.91 2.95
N SER A 34 -3.19 -6.61 2.90
CA SER A 34 -3.13 -5.81 4.14
C SER A 34 -4.42 -5.96 4.94
N ARG A 35 -4.38 -6.73 6.04
CA ARG A 35 -5.47 -6.85 7.02
C ARG A 35 -5.95 -5.49 7.60
N ARG A 36 -5.18 -4.40 7.39
CA ARG A 36 -5.52 -3.03 7.82
C ARG A 36 -5.83 -2.07 6.67
N GLY A 37 -5.59 -2.48 5.41
CA GLY A 37 -5.57 -1.58 4.26
C GLY A 37 -4.47 -0.52 4.36
N VAL A 38 -4.05 0.04 3.22
CA VAL A 38 -3.23 1.27 3.24
C VAL A 38 -4.13 2.41 3.73
N ARG A 39 -3.73 3.15 4.77
CA ARG A 39 -4.56 4.23 5.35
C ARG A 39 -4.33 5.55 4.63
N PHE A 40 -3.10 5.81 4.20
CA PHE A 40 -2.70 7.02 3.49
C PHE A 40 -2.16 6.66 2.09
N GLN A 41 -2.78 7.21 1.04
CA GLN A 41 -2.43 6.95 -0.35
C GLN A 41 -1.80 8.19 -0.98
N VAL A 42 -0.61 8.06 -1.58
CA VAL A 42 -0.02 9.12 -2.41
C VAL A 42 -0.59 9.00 -3.83
N VAL A 43 -1.15 10.08 -4.35
CA VAL A 43 -1.75 10.19 -5.67
C VAL A 43 -1.04 11.31 -6.43
N ALA A 44 -0.48 10.99 -7.59
CA ALA A 44 0.00 12.02 -8.51
C ALA A 44 -1.20 12.64 -9.24
N GLN A 45 -1.33 13.97 -9.20
CA GLN A 45 -2.43 14.71 -9.82
C GLN A 45 -2.02 15.23 -11.21
N LYS A 46 -1.17 16.26 -11.23
CA LYS A 46 -0.63 16.91 -12.44
C LYS A 46 0.89 16.98 -12.31
N LEU A 47 1.59 17.36 -13.38
CA LEU A 47 3.07 17.45 -13.39
C LEU A 47 3.57 18.21 -12.15
N GLY A 48 4.30 17.50 -11.28
CA GLY A 48 4.89 18.07 -10.06
C GLY A 48 3.91 18.32 -8.90
N LEU A 49 2.72 17.71 -8.92
CA LEU A 49 1.75 17.83 -7.83
C LEU A 49 1.32 16.45 -7.32
N PHE A 50 1.58 16.22 -6.04
CA PHE A 50 1.30 14.97 -5.35
C PHE A 50 0.33 15.24 -4.20
N GLN A 51 -0.62 14.34 -3.99
CA GLN A 51 -1.56 14.42 -2.88
C GLN A 51 -1.49 13.18 -2.02
N VAL A 52 -1.40 13.36 -0.71
CA VAL A 52 -1.61 12.28 0.26
C VAL A 52 -3.08 12.29 0.64
N VAL A 53 -3.76 11.16 0.50
CA VAL A 53 -5.20 10.99 0.77
C VAL A 53 -5.38 9.98 1.89
N GLU A 54 -6.03 10.38 2.99
CA GLU A 54 -6.48 9.46 4.02
C GLU A 54 -7.76 8.75 3.56
N ARG A 55 -7.71 7.42 3.43
CA ARG A 55 -8.80 6.62 2.84
C ARG A 55 -10.08 6.58 3.68
N TYR A 56 -9.97 6.75 5.00
CA TYR A 56 -11.13 6.66 5.90
C TYR A 56 -11.90 7.97 6.03
N THR A 57 -11.18 9.11 6.03
CA THR A 57 -11.76 10.43 6.25
C THR A 57 -11.89 11.25 4.97
N GLY A 58 -11.18 10.86 3.91
CA GLY A 58 -11.07 11.65 2.68
C GLY A 58 -10.19 12.89 2.84
N LYS A 59 -9.46 13.03 3.96
CA LYS A 59 -8.60 14.18 4.19
C LYS A 59 -7.42 14.15 3.24
N THR A 60 -7.15 15.28 2.59
CA THR A 60 -6.09 15.40 1.60
C THR A 60 -5.03 16.42 1.99
N TRP A 61 -3.79 16.13 1.63
CA TRP A 61 -2.65 17.03 1.79
C TRP A 61 -1.92 17.13 0.45
N THR A 62 -1.53 18.34 0.05
CA THR A 62 -0.92 18.60 -1.25
C THR A 62 0.56 18.93 -1.12
N PHE A 63 1.37 18.38 -2.00
CA PHE A 63 2.83 18.50 -2.04
C PHE A 63 3.33 18.73 -3.46
N HIS A 64 4.43 19.46 -3.59
CA HIS A 64 5.10 19.69 -4.88
C HIS A 64 6.23 18.69 -5.17
N ASN A 65 6.67 17.95 -4.14
CA ASN A 65 7.73 16.96 -4.24
C ASN A 65 7.18 15.58 -3.85
N TYR A 66 7.46 14.58 -4.68
CA TYR A 66 7.07 13.20 -4.41
C TYR A 66 7.68 12.65 -3.13
N ARG A 67 8.95 12.99 -2.87
CA ARG A 67 9.68 12.48 -1.70
C ARG A 67 9.08 12.99 -0.39
N GLU A 68 8.72 14.28 -0.36
CA GLU A 68 8.06 14.88 0.80
C GLU A 68 6.67 14.27 1.05
N ALA A 69 5.89 14.05 -0.01
CA ALA A 69 4.60 13.39 0.08
C ALA A 69 4.72 11.97 0.64
N LEU A 70 5.75 11.23 0.20
CA LEU A 70 6.02 9.87 0.64
C LEU A 70 6.44 9.83 2.11
N ASP A 71 7.43 10.65 2.50
CA ASP A 71 7.92 10.72 3.88
C ASP A 71 6.78 11.12 4.84
N PHE A 72 5.93 12.06 4.42
CA PHE A 72 4.76 12.46 5.19
C PHE A 72 3.74 11.33 5.35
N ALA A 73 3.46 10.57 4.29
CA ALA A 73 2.57 9.41 4.36
C ALA A 73 3.10 8.33 5.31
N ILE A 74 4.42 8.07 5.30
CA ILE A 74 5.08 7.12 6.22
C ILE A 74 4.92 7.57 7.67
N GLN A 75 5.17 8.85 7.97
CA GLN A 75 5.01 9.39 9.33
C GLN A 75 3.56 9.28 9.84
N LEU A 76 2.58 9.50 8.96
CA LEU A 76 1.17 9.36 9.30
C LEU A 76 0.79 7.91 9.60
N GLU A 77 1.28 6.96 8.80
CA GLU A 77 1.07 5.53 9.03
C GLU A 77 1.68 5.10 10.37
N GLU A 78 2.93 5.47 10.64
CA GLU A 78 3.63 5.13 11.88
C GLU A 78 2.94 5.71 13.13
N LYS A 79 2.54 6.99 13.08
CA LYS A 79 1.80 7.63 14.18
C LYS A 79 0.46 6.96 14.44
N SER A 80 -0.19 6.48 13.38
CA SER A 80 -1.49 5.82 13.45
C SER A 80 -1.37 4.40 14.03
N ASP A 81 -0.26 3.71 13.75
CA ASP A 81 0.05 2.41 14.35
C ASP A 81 0.37 2.51 15.84
N ARG A 82 1.13 3.52 16.27
CA ARG A 82 1.42 3.76 17.70
C ARG A 82 0.15 3.97 18.52
N ARG A 83 -0.84 4.71 17.98
CA ARG A 83 -2.15 4.91 18.64
C ARG A 83 -2.94 3.61 18.82
N MET A 84 -2.85 2.69 17.86
CA MET A 84 -3.57 1.42 17.93
C MET A 84 -2.87 0.38 18.81
N ALA A 85 -1.54 0.43 18.89
CA ALA A 85 -0.76 -0.42 19.80
C ALA A 85 -1.05 -0.13 21.28
N GLY A 86 -1.28 1.14 21.65
CA GLY A 86 -1.68 1.53 23.00
C GLY A 86 -3.08 1.06 23.43
N ALA A 87 -3.97 0.78 22.47
CA ALA A 87 -5.34 0.36 22.77
C ALA A 87 -5.49 -1.15 23.06
N ARG A 88 -4.46 -1.97 22.81
CA ARG A 88 -4.48 -3.43 23.02
C ARG A 88 -3.74 -3.90 24.28
N GLY A 89 -3.47 -3.00 25.22
CA GLY A 89 -2.67 -3.25 26.41
C GLY A 89 -3.36 -2.91 27.73
N SER A 90 -4.64 -3.26 27.92
CA SER A 90 -5.26 -3.22 29.25
C SER A 90 -6.38 -4.25 29.39
N ALA A 91 -6.01 -5.53 29.39
CA ALA A 91 -6.83 -6.59 29.97
C ALA A 91 -5.92 -7.57 30.72
N ARG A 92 -5.19 -7.07 31.73
CA ARG A 92 -4.65 -7.93 32.79
C ARG A 92 -5.78 -8.21 33.77
N SER A 93 -6.51 -9.30 33.54
CA SER A 93 -7.23 -10.02 34.59
C SER A 93 -6.55 -11.39 34.73
N PHE A 94 -5.39 -11.42 35.37
CA PHE A 94 -4.85 -12.66 35.90
C PHE A 94 -5.67 -12.97 37.16
N ARG A 95 -6.65 -13.85 37.02
CA ARG A 95 -7.39 -14.38 38.17
C ARG A 95 -6.47 -15.39 38.87
N VAL A 96 -5.75 -14.93 39.88
CA VAL A 96 -5.09 -15.82 40.85
C VAL A 96 -6.21 -16.52 41.61
N ILE A 97 -6.30 -17.85 41.49
CA ILE A 97 -7.14 -18.66 42.38
C ILE A 97 -6.29 -18.88 43.64
N PRO A 98 -6.63 -18.31 44.81
CA PRO A 98 -5.98 -18.72 46.04
C PRO A 98 -6.56 -20.07 46.44
N GLY A 99 -5.68 -21.02 46.74
CA GLY A 99 -6.07 -22.34 47.23
C GLY A 99 -6.87 -22.28 48.53
N SER A 100 -7.59 -23.34 48.81
CA SER A 100 -8.01 -23.68 50.17
C SER A 100 -7.91 -25.19 50.35
N VAL A 101 -7.23 -25.51 51.45
CA VAL A 101 -6.83 -26.79 52.04
C VAL A 101 -7.96 -27.83 52.06
#